data_AF-A0A1Q9NP26-F1
#
_entry.id   AF-A0A1Q9NP26-F1
#
_cell.length_a   1.000
_cell.length_b   1.000
_cell.length_c   1.000
_cell.angle_alpha   90.00
_cell.angle_beta   90.00
_cell.angle_gamma   90.00
#
_symmetry.space_group_name_H-M   'P 1'
#
loop_
_entity.id
_entity.type
_entity.pdbx_description
1 polymer ?
#
loop_
_entity_poly.entity_id
_entity_poly.type
_entity_poly.pdbx_seq_one_letter_code
_entity_poly.pdbx_strand_id
1 'polypeptide(L)' 'VAIKGTLPTAETIEIADEFRSASAGRSFFGYEFRGFEPLPTNLQEEIILEIRARKKMPEEMPSLSSWNRWIYKRT' A
#
# COMPACT_ATOMS: atom_id res chain seq x y z
N VAL A 1 -26.22 -15.25 5.51
CA VAL A 1 -25.73 -14.00 6.13
C VAL A 1 -24.79 -13.34 5.13
N ALA A 2 -24.91 -12.04 4.87
CA ALA A 2 -24.02 -11.31 3.98
C ALA A 2 -23.17 -10.35 4.82
N ILE A 3 -21.84 -10.40 4.65
CA ILE A 3 -20.88 -9.58 5.37
C ILE A 3 -20.24 -8.64 4.36
N LYS A 4 -20.13 -7.36 4.72
CA LYS A 4 -19.43 -6.34 3.93
C LYS A 4 -18.31 -5.77 4.79
N GLY A 5 -17.12 -5.65 4.21
CA GLY A 5 -15.94 -5.14 4.87
C GLY A 5 -14.98 -4.51 3.87
N THR A 6 -14.01 -3.79 4.38
CA THR A 6 -12.96 -3.15 3.60
C THR A 6 -11.64 -3.84 3.89
N LEU A 7 -10.88 -4.19 2.86
CA LEU A 7 -9.60 -4.85 2.99
C LEU A 7 -8.55 -4.08 2.17
N PRO A 8 -7.36 -3.79 2.74
CA PRO A 8 -6.27 -3.20 1.98
C PRO A 8 -5.80 -4.12 0.85
N THR A 9 -5.53 -3.58 -0.33
CA THR A 9 -5.04 -4.38 -1.48
C THR A 9 -3.73 -5.11 -1.17
N ALA A 10 -2.86 -4.52 -0.33
CA ALA A 10 -1.61 -5.15 0.09
C ALA A 10 -1.83 -6.51 0.77
N GLU A 11 -2.94 -6.67 1.50
CA GLU A 11 -3.31 -7.88 2.25
C GLU A 11 -4.25 -8.80 1.46
N THR A 12 -4.48 -8.52 0.17
CA THR A 12 -5.36 -9.37 -0.67
C THR A 12 -4.66 -10.62 -1.23
N ILE A 13 -3.39 -10.81 -0.92
CA ILE A 13 -2.65 -11.97 -1.39
C ILE A 13 -3.14 -13.16 -0.57
N GLU A 14 -3.60 -14.23 -1.22
CA GLU A 14 -4.10 -15.48 -0.59
C GLU A 14 -5.47 -15.45 0.13
N ILE A 15 -6.25 -14.37 0.05
CA ILE A 15 -7.57 -14.31 0.76
C ILE A 15 -8.51 -15.45 0.38
N ALA A 16 -8.40 -15.93 -0.85
CA ALA A 16 -9.27 -16.98 -1.36
C ALA A 16 -9.10 -18.28 -0.59
N ASP A 17 -7.89 -18.60 -0.17
CA ASP A 17 -7.57 -19.83 0.55
C ASP A 17 -7.88 -19.67 2.04
N GLU A 18 -7.63 -18.49 2.61
CA GLU A 18 -8.05 -18.15 3.98
C GLU A 18 -9.57 -18.27 4.14
N PHE A 19 -10.36 -17.68 3.23
CA PHE A 19 -11.82 -17.75 3.29
C PHE A 19 -12.36 -19.15 3.05
N ARG A 20 -11.74 -19.93 2.17
CA ARG A 20 -12.13 -21.34 1.98
C ARG A 20 -11.86 -22.15 3.24
N SER A 21 -10.68 -21.99 3.84
CA SER A 21 -10.30 -22.68 5.07
C SER A 21 -11.24 -22.32 6.23
N ALA A 22 -11.49 -21.03 6.44
CA ALA A 22 -12.34 -20.53 7.52
C ALA A 22 -13.83 -20.90 7.36
N SER A 23 -14.31 -21.09 6.12
CA SER A 23 -15.72 -21.40 5.84
C SER A 23 -15.97 -22.84 5.41
N ALA A 24 -14.97 -23.72 5.49
CA ALA A 24 -15.01 -25.08 4.95
C ALA A 24 -15.48 -25.13 3.48
N GLY A 25 -15.06 -24.14 2.68
CA GLY A 25 -15.36 -24.04 1.24
C GLY A 25 -16.79 -23.61 0.90
N ARG A 26 -17.58 -23.13 1.87
CA ARG A 26 -19.00 -22.78 1.67
C ARG A 26 -19.24 -21.29 1.45
N SER A 27 -18.23 -20.44 1.67
CA SER A 27 -18.32 -19.00 1.46
C SER A 27 -18.14 -18.62 -0.01
N PHE A 28 -19.03 -17.77 -0.50
CA PHE A 28 -18.87 -17.05 -1.76
C PHE A 28 -18.53 -15.60 -1.43
N PHE A 29 -17.46 -15.08 -2.04
CA PHE A 29 -17.02 -13.72 -1.84
C PHE A 29 -16.67 -13.05 -3.18
N GLY A 30 -16.75 -11.73 -3.18
CA GLY A 30 -16.30 -10.87 -4.26
C GLY A 30 -15.89 -9.54 -3.67
N TYR A 31 -14.98 -8.85 -4.33
CA TYR A 31 -14.51 -7.53 -3.92
C TYR A 31 -14.54 -6.58 -5.11
N GLU A 32 -14.75 -5.31 -4.82
CA GLU A 32 -14.72 -4.22 -5.80
C GLU A 32 -13.69 -3.18 -5.36
N PHE A 33 -13.13 -2.45 -6.32
CA PHE A 33 -12.25 -1.34 -5.99
C PHE A 33 -13.06 -0.18 -5.41
N ARG A 34 -12.76 0.18 -4.16
CA ARG A 34 -13.43 1.29 -3.46
C ARG A 34 -12.73 2.62 -3.66
N GLY A 35 -11.40 2.66 -3.55
CA GLY A 35 -10.62 3.90 -3.53
C GLY A 35 -9.27 3.74 -2.84
N PHE A 36 -8.63 4.88 -2.55
CA PHE A 36 -7.37 4.96 -1.80
C PHE A 36 -7.61 5.59 -0.44
N GLU A 37 -6.97 5.02 0.59
CA GLU A 37 -6.98 5.53 1.95
C GLU A 37 -5.54 5.78 2.42
N PRO A 38 -5.32 6.76 3.32
CA PRO A 38 -3.98 7.05 3.83
C PRO A 38 -3.44 5.88 4.65
N LEU A 39 -2.15 5.61 4.50
CA LEU A 39 -1.46 4.60 5.32
C LEU A 39 -1.31 5.09 6.77
N PRO A 40 -1.32 4.17 7.76
CA PRO A 40 -0.92 4.48 9.12
C PRO A 40 0.48 5.10 9.18
N THR A 41 0.68 6.12 10.03
CA THR A 41 1.92 6.91 10.08
C THR A 41 3.16 6.07 10.33
N ASN A 42 3.03 4.99 11.12
CA ASN A 42 4.12 4.07 11.43
C ASN A 42 4.56 3.18 10.25
N LEU A 43 3.70 2.95 9.26
CA LEU A 43 4.01 2.11 8.08
C LEU A 43 4.44 2.94 6.87
N GLN A 44 4.19 4.25 6.89
CA GLN A 44 4.46 5.12 5.74
C GLN A 44 5.93 5.12 5.35
N GLU A 45 6.85 5.28 6.31
CA GLU A 45 8.28 5.38 6.04
C GLU A 45 8.83 4.11 5.40
N GLU A 46 8.53 2.96 6.01
CA GLU A 46 8.96 1.64 5.51
C GLU A 46 8.50 1.40 4.07
N ILE A 47 7.19 1.59 3.79
CA ILE A 47 6.61 1.35 2.47
C ILE A 47 7.18 2.33 1.43
N ILE A 48 7.41 3.60 1.81
CA ILE A 48 8.01 4.58 0.90
C ILE A 48 9.42 4.14 0.51
N LEU A 49 10.24 3.69 1.46
CA LEU A 49 11.60 3.22 1.20
C LEU A 49 11.62 1.95 0.33
N GLU A 50 10.73 1.00 0.59
CA GLU A 50 10.58 -0.21 -0.24
C GLU A 50 10.24 0.13 -1.70
N ILE A 51 9.29 1.05 -1.91
CA ILE A 51 8.91 1.51 -3.25
C ILE A 51 10.08 2.19 -3.96
N ARG A 52 10.92 2.94 -3.22
CA ARG A 52 12.09 3.62 -3.77
C ARG A 52 13.19 2.62 -4.16
N ALA A 53 13.48 1.65 -3.31
CA ALA A 53 14.42 0.57 -3.60
C ALA A 53 14.01 -0.19 -4.88
N ARG A 54 12.73 -0.59 -4.99
CA ARG A 54 12.18 -1.22 -6.19
C ARG A 54 12.34 -0.37 -7.45
N LYS A 55 12.25 0.95 -7.31
CA LYS A 55 12.42 1.91 -8.41
C LYS A 55 13.87 2.34 -8.66
N LYS A 56 14.86 1.76 -7.97
CA LYS A 56 16.29 2.14 -8.05
C LYS A 56 16.53 3.62 -7.72
N MET A 57 15.78 4.14 -6.75
CA MET A 57 15.94 5.50 -6.22
C MET A 57 16.76 5.46 -4.93
N PRO A 58 17.30 6.60 -4.45
CA PRO A 58 18.00 6.65 -3.17
C PRO A 58 17.10 6.16 -2.03
N GLU A 59 17.59 5.27 -1.16
CA GLU A 59 16.89 4.70 0.00
C GLU A 59 16.75 5.69 1.17
N GLU A 60 16.81 6.98 0.88
CA GLU A 60 16.64 8.06 1.83
C GLU A 60 15.28 8.72 1.60
N MET A 61 14.62 9.12 2.69
CA MET A 61 13.43 9.94 2.62
C MET A 61 13.74 11.26 1.90
N PRO A 62 12.88 11.70 0.96
CA PRO A 62 13.13 12.93 0.23
C PRO A 62 13.12 14.12 1.20
N SER A 63 14.23 14.85 1.24
CA SER A 63 14.33 16.11 1.95
C SER A 63 14.23 17.27 0.97
N LEU A 64 14.04 18.49 1.46
CA LEU A 64 14.12 19.71 0.64
C LEU A 64 15.44 19.78 -0.15
N SER A 65 16.53 19.21 0.39
CA SER A 65 17.83 19.15 -0.28
C SER A 65 17.80 18.33 -1.57
N SER A 66 17.00 17.26 -1.62
CA SER A 66 16.82 16.44 -2.83
C SER A 66 16.27 17.24 -4.01
N TRP A 67 15.58 18.35 -3.74
CA TRP A 67 14.97 19.22 -4.74
C TRP A 67 15.84 20.42 -5.14
N ASN A 68 17.00 20.62 -4.50
CA ASN A 68 17.91 21.73 -4.79
C ASN A 68 18.33 21.81 -6.26
N ARG A 69 18.38 20.66 -6.96
CA ARG A 69 18.66 20.60 -8.41
C ARG A 69 17.63 21.37 -9.26
N TRP A 70 16.40 21.52 -8.76
CA TRP A 70 15.26 22.10 -9.48
C TRP A 70 14.89 23.50 -8.99
N ILE A 71 15.49 23.96 -7.89
CA ILE A 71 15.25 25.30 -7.36
C ILE A 71 16.10 26.28 -8.16
N TYR A 72 15.45 27.13 -8.96
CA TYR A 72 16.13 28.25 -9.62
C TYR A 72 16.72 29.16 -8.55
N LYS A 73 18.05 29.20 -8.46
CA LYS A 73 18.77 30.16 -7.63
C LYS A 73 18.64 31.52 -8.33
N ARG A 74 17.77 32.39 -7.82
CA ARG A 74 17.74 33.80 -8.24
C ARG A 74 19.02 34.44 -7.71
N THR A 75 19.99 34.64 -8.61
CA THR A 75 21.15 35.51 -8.36
C THR A 75 20.70 36.95 -8.17
#